data_AF-A0A9E1VQ13-F1
#
_entry.id   AF-A0A9E1VQ13-F1
#
_cell.length_a   1.000
_cell.length_b   1.000
_cell.length_c   1.000
_cell.angle_alpha   90.00
_cell.angle_beta   90.00
_cell.angle_gamma   90.00
#
_symmetry.space_group_name_H-M   'P 1'
#
loop_
_entity.id
_entity.type
_entity.pdbx_description
1 polymer ?
#
loop_
_entity_poly.entity_id
_entity_poly.type
_entity_poly.pdbx_seq_one_letter_code
_entity_poly.pdbx_strand_id
1 'polypeptide(L)'
;MKWDGYITANSKTYRFVSDNRYDLTPFSGAYGSVYAFVYESPANTVEIVLPDTGKWLPQYRMSGYKGFEFDGQEIFTIHGSSGNDVIFGGYKADTITGGSGNDFICGGDGADSIDAGDGDDVIYSSVASLSEDSTINGGSGSNTLVFATPGESGCWTNESINSSVTFNLASDLSNASNFNNLGAGNNNDTLTGDDNANVIIGAGGDDTLNGGGGNDIIYGDDHLSDSSGTTYGIRSYGITDGDDTINGGAGDDTIYGDGGDDTLDGGAGADTYTGGAGIDVFTIKANDGGASISGADVVTDFDDGTDLIGMSGLEYSQLTVEQGTGDYANHVVVKKTDTGEFLVLIQNTSLSSISNADFSAI
;
A
#
# COMPACT_ATOMS: atom_id res chain seq x y z
N MET A 1 2.97 36.71 9.36
CA MET A 1 3.79 37.25 8.25
C MET A 1 4.44 36.04 7.61
N LYS A 2 4.07 35.67 6.38
CA LYS A 2 4.80 34.61 5.67
C LYS A 2 6.12 35.22 5.21
N TRP A 3 7.25 34.64 5.62
CA TRP A 3 8.56 35.09 5.21
C TRP A 3 8.69 34.91 3.68
N ASP A 4 9.25 35.91 2.98
CA ASP A 4 9.47 35.87 1.54
C ASP A 4 10.84 36.53 1.27
N GLY A 5 11.79 35.78 0.71
CA GLY A 5 13.16 36.28 0.59
C GLY A 5 14.11 35.37 -0.17
N TYR A 6 15.40 35.63 0.03
CA TYR A 6 16.50 34.87 -0.53
C TYR A 6 17.47 34.47 0.59
N ILE A 7 18.12 33.32 0.44
CA ILE A 7 19.22 32.88 1.29
C ILE A 7 20.41 32.53 0.39
N THR A 8 21.61 32.92 0.81
CA THR A 8 22.84 32.53 0.12
C THR A 8 23.59 31.47 0.93
N ALA A 9 23.83 30.32 0.33
CA ALA A 9 24.60 29.22 0.90
C ALA A 9 25.48 28.61 -0.21
N ASN A 10 26.70 28.19 0.10
CA ASN A 10 27.61 27.56 -0.86
C ASN A 10 27.79 28.35 -2.19
N SER A 11 27.78 29.69 -2.12
CA SER A 11 27.83 30.60 -3.28
C SER A 11 26.61 30.55 -4.22
N LYS A 12 25.53 29.86 -3.84
CA LYS A 12 24.23 29.84 -4.52
C LYS A 12 23.25 30.73 -3.77
N THR A 13 22.38 31.44 -4.49
CA THR A 13 21.35 32.29 -3.88
C THR A 13 19.98 31.70 -4.18
N TYR A 14 19.40 31.05 -3.16
CA TYR A 14 18.12 30.37 -3.25
C TYR A 14 17.00 31.37 -3.01
N ARG A 15 15.96 31.26 -3.85
CA ARG A 15 14.70 31.96 -3.69
C ARG A 15 13.77 31.10 -2.84
N PHE A 16 13.23 31.65 -1.77
CA PHE A 16 12.15 30.98 -1.06
C PHE A 16 10.83 31.08 -1.84
N VAL A 17 10.14 29.96 -1.96
CA VAL A 17 8.90 29.80 -2.70
C VAL A 17 7.87 29.11 -1.79
N SER A 18 6.75 29.79 -1.54
CA SER A 18 5.65 29.26 -0.73
C SER A 18 4.30 29.57 -1.38
N ASP A 19 3.54 28.54 -1.73
CA ASP A 19 2.11 28.60 -2.10
C ASP A 19 1.31 27.44 -1.48
N ASN A 20 1.83 26.84 -0.40
CA ASN A 20 1.20 25.67 0.21
C ASN A 20 -0.19 25.93 0.82
N ARG A 21 -0.72 27.16 0.86
CA ARG A 21 -2.06 27.49 1.43
C ARG A 21 -2.34 26.85 2.81
N TYR A 22 -1.30 26.57 3.61
CA TYR A 22 -1.33 25.85 4.90
C TYR A 22 -1.65 24.35 4.81
N ASP A 23 -1.42 23.76 3.65
CA ASP A 23 -1.63 22.37 3.32
C ASP A 23 -0.28 21.70 3.09
N LEU A 24 0.10 20.87 4.05
CA LEU A 24 1.32 20.06 4.04
C LEU A 24 1.01 18.57 3.89
N THR A 25 -0.26 18.19 3.70
CA THR A 25 -0.65 16.80 3.50
C THR A 25 -0.27 16.35 2.08
N PRO A 26 0.20 15.11 1.89
CA PRO A 26 0.76 14.63 0.62
C PRO A 26 -0.16 14.81 -0.59
N PHE A 27 -1.47 14.71 -0.39
CA PHE A 27 -2.42 14.62 -1.50
C PHE A 27 -3.30 15.83 -1.71
N SER A 28 -3.28 16.82 -0.83
CA SER A 28 -4.11 18.00 -1.03
C SER A 28 -3.34 19.10 -1.76
N GLY A 29 -4.08 19.96 -2.45
CA GLY A 29 -3.51 21.05 -3.21
C GLY A 29 -3.21 20.73 -4.67
N ALA A 30 -4.07 19.89 -5.29
CA ALA A 30 -4.32 19.47 -6.69
C ALA A 30 -3.84 20.33 -7.89
N TYR A 31 -3.19 21.47 -7.66
CA TYR A 31 -2.68 22.40 -8.64
C TYR A 31 -1.23 22.84 -8.37
N GLY A 32 -0.40 22.11 -7.60
CA GLY A 32 1.07 22.37 -7.46
C GLY A 32 1.58 23.08 -6.21
N SER A 33 1.40 22.51 -5.02
CA SER A 33 1.83 23.21 -3.80
C SER A 33 3.35 23.18 -3.61
N VAL A 34 3.95 24.34 -3.33
CA VAL A 34 5.39 24.46 -3.06
C VAL A 34 5.66 25.16 -1.73
N TYR A 35 6.65 24.67 -1.00
CA TYR A 35 7.22 25.23 0.22
C TYR A 35 8.70 24.86 0.29
N ALA A 36 9.54 25.61 -0.42
CA ALA A 36 10.92 25.23 -0.66
C ALA A 36 11.86 26.43 -0.91
N PHE A 37 13.16 26.18 -0.79
CA PHE A 37 14.22 27.05 -1.29
C PHE A 37 14.68 26.55 -2.66
N VAL A 38 14.57 27.40 -3.67
CA VAL A 38 14.80 27.04 -5.07
C VAL A 38 15.96 27.85 -5.64
N TYR A 39 16.95 27.17 -6.21
CA TYR A 39 18.03 27.78 -6.96
C TYR A 39 18.03 27.22 -8.39
N GLU A 40 17.73 28.08 -9.36
CA GLU A 40 17.84 27.75 -10.78
C GLU A 40 19.20 28.23 -11.29
N SER A 41 19.93 27.33 -11.95
CA SER A 41 21.24 27.58 -12.55
C SER A 41 21.15 27.63 -14.08
N PRO A 42 22.07 28.34 -14.77
CA PRO A 42 22.09 28.35 -16.23
C PRO A 42 22.19 26.93 -16.79
N ALA A 43 21.32 26.60 -17.77
CA ALA A 43 21.09 25.26 -18.36
C ALA A 43 19.99 24.39 -17.72
N ASN A 44 18.91 25.01 -17.22
CA ASN A 44 17.70 24.30 -16.75
C ASN A 44 17.95 23.27 -15.64
N THR A 45 18.95 23.53 -14.80
CA THR A 45 19.25 22.72 -13.61
C THR A 45 18.75 23.45 -12.39
N VAL A 46 17.96 22.75 -11.57
CA VAL A 46 17.28 23.35 -10.43
C VAL A 46 17.61 22.56 -9.18
N GLU A 47 18.08 23.26 -8.17
CA GLU A 47 18.34 22.69 -6.86
C GLU A 47 17.27 23.17 -5.88
N ILE A 48 16.68 22.21 -5.17
CA ILE A 48 15.61 22.42 -4.21
C ILE A 48 16.07 21.93 -2.84
N VAL A 49 15.81 22.76 -1.82
CA VAL A 49 16.00 22.38 -0.42
C VAL A 49 14.70 22.61 0.33
N LEU A 50 14.18 21.56 0.94
CA LEU A 50 12.97 21.60 1.76
C LEU A 50 13.31 22.01 3.20
N PRO A 51 12.55 22.95 3.80
CA PRO A 51 12.58 23.20 5.24
C PRO A 51 11.86 22.07 6.01
N ASP A 52 12.02 21.98 7.34
CA ASP A 52 11.58 20.93 8.30
C ASP A 52 10.29 20.09 8.03
N THR A 53 9.35 20.56 7.21
CA THR A 53 8.24 19.79 6.61
C THR A 53 7.86 20.50 5.31
N GLY A 54 8.55 20.13 4.24
CA GLY A 54 8.51 20.76 2.94
C GLY A 54 7.56 20.06 1.98
N LYS A 55 7.25 20.79 0.91
CA LYS A 55 6.39 20.29 -0.16
C LYS A 55 6.93 20.82 -1.46
N TRP A 56 7.29 19.94 -2.37
CA TRP A 56 7.74 20.22 -3.71
C TRP A 56 6.88 19.47 -4.71
N LEU A 57 5.76 20.10 -5.08
CA LEU A 57 4.90 19.69 -6.19
C LEU A 57 4.91 20.82 -7.22
N PRO A 58 5.92 20.89 -8.10
CA PRO A 58 6.05 21.99 -9.04
C PRO A 58 4.98 21.97 -10.14
N GLN A 59 4.29 20.84 -10.34
CA GLN A 59 3.29 20.64 -11.38
C GLN A 59 2.23 21.74 -11.32
N TYR A 60 1.94 22.41 -12.43
CA TYR A 60 0.93 23.48 -12.55
C TYR A 60 1.21 24.81 -11.83
N ARG A 61 2.18 24.91 -10.89
CA ARG A 61 2.52 26.21 -10.27
C ARG A 61 3.79 26.83 -10.73
N MET A 62 4.83 26.06 -11.02
CA MET A 62 6.15 26.66 -11.18
C MET A 62 6.37 27.33 -12.54
N SER A 63 5.41 27.23 -13.49
CA SER A 63 5.38 28.09 -14.68
C SER A 63 4.75 29.45 -14.39
N GLY A 64 5.49 30.53 -14.63
CA GLY A 64 5.12 31.92 -14.36
C GLY A 64 5.14 32.34 -12.89
N TYR A 65 5.41 31.42 -11.94
CA TYR A 65 5.38 31.74 -10.51
C TYR A 65 6.73 32.21 -10.00
N LYS A 66 6.74 33.40 -9.37
CA LYS A 66 7.95 34.03 -8.80
C LYS A 66 9.14 34.15 -9.79
N GLY A 67 8.87 34.12 -11.10
CA GLY A 67 9.85 34.26 -12.16
C GLY A 67 10.44 32.94 -12.68
N PHE A 68 9.94 31.80 -12.21
CA PHE A 68 10.27 30.48 -12.73
C PHE A 68 9.35 30.12 -13.91
N GLU A 69 9.83 29.27 -14.81
CA GLU A 69 9.10 28.78 -15.98
C GLU A 69 9.21 27.25 -16.11
N PHE A 70 9.12 26.54 -14.98
CA PHE A 70 9.32 25.09 -14.96
C PHE A 70 8.17 24.36 -15.65
N ASP A 71 8.53 23.46 -16.55
CA ASP A 71 7.62 22.62 -17.33
C ASP A 71 7.90 21.12 -17.17
N GLY A 72 8.81 20.77 -16.24
CA GLY A 72 9.23 19.41 -15.97
C GLY A 72 10.40 18.95 -16.84
N GLN A 73 10.89 19.77 -17.77
CA GLN A 73 12.11 19.46 -18.55
C GLN A 73 13.38 19.92 -17.84
N GLU A 74 13.27 20.42 -16.62
CA GLU A 74 14.39 20.72 -15.73
C GLU A 74 15.06 19.43 -15.25
N ILE A 75 16.34 19.53 -14.89
CA ILE A 75 17.01 18.50 -14.10
C ILE A 75 17.00 18.97 -12.65
N PHE A 76 16.26 18.26 -11.80
CA PHE A 76 16.10 18.54 -10.39
C PHE A 76 17.14 17.83 -9.53
N THR A 77 17.71 18.57 -8.59
CA THR A 77 18.40 18.01 -7.42
C THR A 77 17.63 18.43 -6.19
N ILE A 78 16.95 17.49 -5.55
CA ILE A 78 16.01 17.76 -4.46
C ILE A 78 16.56 17.19 -3.16
N HIS A 79 16.67 18.06 -2.16
CA HIS A 79 17.03 17.72 -0.80
C HIS A 79 15.82 17.95 0.09
N GLY A 80 15.22 16.87 0.56
CA GLY A 80 14.26 16.88 1.63
C GLY A 80 14.90 17.23 2.97
N SER A 81 14.13 17.08 4.02
CA SER A 81 14.33 17.61 5.35
C SER A 81 14.43 16.48 6.38
N SER A 82 14.05 16.76 7.62
CA SER A 82 14.00 15.76 8.69
C SER A 82 12.57 15.48 9.15
N GLY A 83 11.57 15.94 8.41
CA GLY A 83 10.17 15.65 8.64
C GLY A 83 9.50 15.30 7.34
N ASN A 84 8.29 14.75 7.44
CA ASN A 84 7.55 14.17 6.32
C ASN A 84 7.41 15.13 5.14
N ASP A 85 8.12 14.85 4.07
CA ASP A 85 8.18 15.66 2.87
C ASP A 85 7.32 15.09 1.74
N VAL A 86 7.03 15.95 0.77
CA VAL A 86 6.35 15.57 -0.47
C VAL A 86 7.23 16.05 -1.60
N ILE A 87 7.79 15.12 -2.38
CA ILE A 87 8.88 15.40 -3.31
C ILE A 87 8.55 14.84 -4.69
N PHE A 88 8.44 15.72 -5.69
CA PHE A 88 8.17 15.34 -7.06
C PHE A 88 9.24 15.88 -8.02
N GLY A 89 9.87 14.99 -8.77
CA GLY A 89 10.74 15.32 -9.89
C GLY A 89 9.96 15.59 -11.19
N GLY A 90 10.62 15.42 -12.32
CA GLY A 90 10.21 15.79 -13.66
C GLY A 90 10.43 14.70 -14.71
N TYR A 91 10.57 15.13 -15.96
CA TYR A 91 10.75 14.26 -17.14
C TYR A 91 12.23 14.01 -17.47
N LYS A 92 13.13 14.25 -16.53
CA LYS A 92 14.57 14.16 -16.73
C LYS A 92 15.13 13.37 -15.56
N ALA A 93 16.31 12.78 -15.77
CA ALA A 93 17.05 12.10 -14.72
C ALA A 93 17.36 13.05 -13.55
N ASP A 94 16.57 12.93 -12.51
CA ASP A 94 16.61 13.74 -11.30
C ASP A 94 17.38 13.03 -10.19
N THR A 95 17.78 13.80 -9.18
CA THR A 95 18.41 13.27 -7.98
C THR A 95 17.63 13.72 -6.77
N ILE A 96 17.11 12.76 -6.01
CA ILE A 96 16.21 12.99 -4.89
C ILE A 96 16.80 12.35 -3.63
N THR A 97 16.90 13.13 -2.56
CA THR A 97 17.19 12.66 -1.21
C THR A 97 16.05 13.09 -0.29
N GLY A 98 15.29 12.17 0.29
CA GLY A 98 14.17 12.48 1.19
C GLY A 98 14.64 12.98 2.55
N GLY A 99 15.53 12.23 3.20
CA GLY A 99 16.16 12.64 4.45
C GLY A 99 15.65 11.81 5.62
N SER A 100 15.03 12.43 6.62
CA SER A 100 14.34 11.66 7.67
C SER A 100 12.87 12.05 7.70
N GLY A 101 12.02 11.18 8.24
CA GLY A 101 10.56 11.35 8.22
C GLY A 101 9.93 10.41 7.22
N ASN A 102 8.60 10.36 7.21
CA ASN A 102 7.85 9.52 6.29
C ASN A 102 7.54 10.33 5.03
N ASP A 103 8.33 10.16 3.99
CA ASP A 103 8.31 10.98 2.80
C ASP A 103 7.44 10.37 1.69
N PHE A 104 6.86 11.22 0.85
CA PHE A 104 6.07 10.85 -0.31
C PHE A 104 6.80 11.31 -1.57
N ILE A 105 7.37 10.37 -2.32
CA ILE A 105 8.30 10.66 -3.39
C ILE A 105 7.78 10.11 -4.72
N CYS A 106 7.87 10.94 -5.77
CA CYS A 106 7.76 10.48 -7.14
C CYS A 106 8.89 11.06 -7.99
N GLY A 107 9.71 10.19 -8.57
CA GLY A 107 10.79 10.59 -9.48
C GLY A 107 10.25 11.29 -10.73
N GLY A 108 9.32 10.62 -11.42
CA GLY A 108 8.78 11.07 -12.69
C GLY A 108 9.19 10.13 -13.80
N ASP A 109 9.66 10.69 -14.91
CA ASP A 109 10.18 9.97 -16.09
C ASP A 109 11.67 10.31 -16.25
N GLY A 110 12.41 9.46 -16.96
CA GLY A 110 13.86 9.50 -17.03
C GLY A 110 14.52 8.68 -15.93
N ALA A 111 15.83 8.47 -16.07
CA ALA A 111 16.57 7.58 -15.18
C ALA A 111 16.93 8.26 -13.85
N ASP A 112 16.03 8.23 -12.89
CA ASP A 112 16.17 8.94 -11.62
C ASP A 112 17.10 8.24 -10.62
N SER A 113 17.58 8.99 -9.63
CA SER A 113 18.28 8.46 -8.46
C SER A 113 17.59 8.93 -7.19
N ILE A 114 16.94 7.99 -6.50
CA ILE A 114 16.12 8.24 -5.31
C ILE A 114 16.74 7.54 -4.11
N ASP A 115 16.93 8.29 -3.02
CA ASP A 115 17.26 7.81 -1.67
C ASP A 115 16.27 8.42 -0.69
N ALA A 116 15.29 7.64 -0.23
CA ALA A 116 14.21 8.15 0.62
C ALA A 116 14.72 8.50 2.02
N GLY A 117 15.50 7.61 2.63
CA GLY A 117 16.27 7.92 3.83
C GLY A 117 15.76 7.17 5.06
N ASP A 118 15.54 7.85 6.18
CA ASP A 118 15.05 7.23 7.42
C ASP A 118 13.57 7.52 7.63
N GLY A 119 12.73 6.50 7.76
CA GLY A 119 11.29 6.66 7.99
C GLY A 119 10.50 5.63 7.19
N ASP A 120 9.18 5.64 7.35
CA ASP A 120 8.31 4.79 6.53
C ASP A 120 7.95 5.58 5.28
N ASP A 121 8.74 5.38 4.22
CA ASP A 121 8.65 6.18 2.99
C ASP A 121 7.72 5.55 1.94
N VAL A 122 7.03 6.39 1.18
CA VAL A 122 6.17 6.00 0.07
C VAL A 122 6.78 6.48 -1.24
N ILE A 123 7.06 5.53 -2.13
CA ILE A 123 7.57 5.83 -3.48
C ILE A 123 6.51 5.43 -4.51
N TYR A 124 6.08 6.41 -5.30
CA TYR A 124 5.19 6.21 -6.44
C TYR A 124 6.01 5.93 -7.69
N SER A 125 5.75 4.81 -8.35
CA SER A 125 6.48 4.40 -9.55
C SER A 125 5.63 3.50 -10.45
N SER A 126 6.16 3.18 -11.63
CA SER A 126 5.62 2.12 -12.48
C SER A 126 6.59 0.95 -12.54
N VAL A 127 6.11 -0.26 -12.84
CA VAL A 127 6.99 -1.43 -13.02
C VAL A 127 8.07 -1.17 -14.09
N ALA A 128 7.74 -0.41 -15.14
CA ALA A 128 8.71 -0.04 -16.17
C ALA A 128 9.81 0.89 -15.61
N SER A 129 9.41 1.88 -14.82
CA SER A 129 10.31 2.88 -14.23
C SER A 129 11.35 2.25 -13.30
N LEU A 130 11.03 1.18 -12.57
CA LEU A 130 12.00 0.49 -11.68
C LEU A 130 13.27 -0.03 -12.40
N SER A 131 13.20 -0.24 -13.71
CA SER A 131 14.35 -0.66 -14.53
C SER A 131 14.99 0.46 -15.32
N GLU A 132 14.25 1.55 -15.54
CA GLU A 132 14.76 2.77 -16.15
C GLU A 132 15.57 3.59 -15.15
N ASP A 133 15.05 3.72 -13.92
CA ASP A 133 15.66 4.48 -12.85
C ASP A 133 17.02 3.91 -12.51
N SER A 134 17.97 4.81 -12.26
CA SER A 134 19.34 4.45 -11.93
C SER A 134 19.39 3.72 -10.59
N THR A 135 18.63 4.21 -9.60
CA THR A 135 18.49 3.62 -8.26
C THR A 135 17.20 4.10 -7.61
N ILE A 136 16.49 3.20 -6.94
CA ILE A 136 15.41 3.56 -6.02
C ILE A 136 15.68 2.89 -4.68
N ASN A 137 16.05 3.68 -3.67
CA ASN A 137 16.34 3.17 -2.35
C ASN A 137 15.31 3.70 -1.35
N GLY A 138 14.51 2.80 -0.77
CA GLY A 138 13.59 3.16 0.32
C GLY A 138 14.32 3.51 1.62
N GLY A 139 15.58 3.13 1.79
CA GLY A 139 16.33 3.47 3.00
C GLY A 139 15.95 2.60 4.21
N SER A 140 15.81 3.20 5.40
CA SER A 140 15.50 2.51 6.65
C SER A 140 14.08 2.77 7.10
N GLY A 141 13.36 1.75 7.58
CA GLY A 141 11.94 1.84 7.94
C GLY A 141 11.11 0.80 7.19
N SER A 142 9.78 0.94 7.23
CA SER A 142 8.83 0.12 6.49
C SER A 142 8.35 0.88 5.25
N ASN A 143 9.05 0.67 4.15
CA ASN A 143 8.84 1.47 2.93
C ASN A 143 7.84 0.81 1.99
N THR A 144 7.01 1.63 1.34
CA THR A 144 5.97 1.20 0.41
C THR A 144 6.29 1.61 -1.02
N LEU A 145 6.22 0.65 -1.93
CA LEU A 145 6.23 0.90 -3.36
C LEU A 145 4.79 0.91 -3.87
N VAL A 146 4.36 2.04 -4.45
CA VAL A 146 2.99 2.25 -4.90
C VAL A 146 2.95 2.39 -6.42
N PHE A 147 2.15 1.54 -7.07
CA PHE A 147 1.94 1.49 -8.51
C PHE A 147 0.64 2.19 -8.92
N ALA A 148 0.41 3.38 -8.36
CA ALA A 148 -0.76 4.19 -8.62
C ALA A 148 -0.40 5.68 -8.71
N THR A 149 -1.29 6.47 -9.32
CA THR A 149 -1.10 7.92 -9.39
C THR A 149 -1.22 8.57 -8.00
N PRO A 150 -0.19 9.29 -7.51
CA PRO A 150 -0.31 10.06 -6.27
C PRO A 150 -1.18 11.30 -6.45
N GLY A 151 -2.01 11.59 -5.45
CA GLY A 151 -2.78 12.85 -5.41
C GLY A 151 -3.72 13.01 -6.61
N GLU A 152 -4.22 14.23 -6.84
CA GLU A 152 -4.88 14.57 -8.11
C GLU A 152 -3.89 15.12 -9.16
N SER A 153 -2.68 15.50 -8.75
CA SER A 153 -1.68 16.10 -9.63
C SER A 153 -0.81 15.08 -10.36
N GLY A 154 -0.72 13.85 -9.85
CA GLY A 154 0.14 12.81 -10.40
C GLY A 154 1.61 13.19 -10.49
N CYS A 155 2.37 12.39 -11.23
CA CYS A 155 3.78 12.65 -11.50
C CYS A 155 3.97 13.21 -12.92
N TRP A 156 5.10 13.86 -13.16
CA TRP A 156 5.54 14.18 -14.53
C TRP A 156 6.12 12.93 -15.18
N THR A 157 5.23 11.99 -15.51
CA THR A 157 5.52 10.67 -16.07
C THR A 157 4.79 10.50 -17.40
N ASN A 158 5.41 9.82 -18.38
CA ASN A 158 4.75 9.41 -19.62
C ASN A 158 4.32 7.93 -19.56
N GLU A 159 4.62 7.27 -18.45
CA GLU A 159 4.38 5.87 -18.20
C GLU A 159 2.93 5.67 -17.74
N SER A 160 2.39 4.49 -18.03
CA SER A 160 1.09 4.10 -17.52
C SER A 160 1.24 3.66 -16.07
N ILE A 161 1.05 4.58 -15.13
CA ILE A 161 0.97 4.30 -13.69
C ILE A 161 -0.46 3.95 -13.23
N ASN A 162 -1.42 3.86 -14.16
CA ASN A 162 -2.82 3.48 -13.90
C ASN A 162 -3.23 2.33 -14.83
N SER A 163 -2.44 1.27 -14.85
CA SER A 163 -2.75 0.03 -15.59
C SER A 163 -2.56 -1.15 -14.66
N SER A 164 -3.23 -2.27 -14.99
CA SER A 164 -3.02 -3.55 -14.32
C SER A 164 -1.53 -3.85 -14.08
N VAL A 165 -1.19 -4.17 -12.85
CA VAL A 165 0.17 -4.43 -12.36
C VAL A 165 0.30 -5.92 -12.11
N THR A 166 1.46 -6.48 -12.44
CA THR A 166 1.87 -7.78 -11.93
C THR A 166 3.25 -7.60 -11.33
N PHE A 167 3.39 -7.79 -10.03
CA PHE A 167 4.62 -7.51 -9.32
C PHE A 167 4.86 -8.47 -8.15
N ASN A 168 6.05 -9.06 -8.11
CA ASN A 168 6.53 -9.86 -7.00
C ASN A 168 7.70 -9.15 -6.30
N LEU A 169 7.50 -8.78 -5.03
CA LEU A 169 8.48 -8.02 -4.24
C LEU A 169 9.83 -8.74 -4.13
N ALA A 170 9.83 -10.08 -4.07
CA ALA A 170 11.05 -10.87 -3.95
C ALA A 170 11.88 -10.95 -5.24
N SER A 171 11.29 -10.74 -6.42
CA SER A 171 11.98 -10.92 -7.71
C SER A 171 12.01 -9.71 -8.63
N ASP A 172 11.08 -8.77 -8.49
CA ASP A 172 10.79 -7.78 -9.55
C ASP A 172 11.30 -6.37 -9.23
N LEU A 173 11.99 -6.17 -8.09
CA LEU A 173 12.50 -4.87 -7.66
C LEU A 173 13.46 -4.20 -8.65
N SER A 174 14.14 -4.93 -9.53
CA SER A 174 15.06 -4.35 -10.52
C SER A 174 16.13 -3.44 -9.87
N ASN A 175 16.11 -2.11 -10.08
CA ASN A 175 17.04 -1.15 -9.48
C ASN A 175 16.51 -0.57 -8.16
N ALA A 176 15.38 -1.08 -7.68
CA ALA A 176 14.79 -0.74 -6.39
C ALA A 176 15.33 -1.63 -5.25
N SER A 177 15.32 -1.10 -4.03
CA SER A 177 15.75 -1.82 -2.83
C SER A 177 15.15 -1.23 -1.56
N ASN A 178 15.13 -2.04 -0.49
CA ASN A 178 14.64 -1.68 0.85
C ASN A 178 13.15 -1.28 0.86
N PHE A 179 12.32 -2.12 0.24
CA PHE A 179 10.86 -2.04 0.30
C PHE A 179 10.30 -3.24 1.03
N ASN A 180 9.23 -3.01 1.78
CA ASN A 180 8.54 -4.01 2.58
C ASN A 180 7.07 -4.16 2.18
N ASN A 181 6.50 -3.11 1.60
CA ASN A 181 5.07 -3.01 1.37
C ASN A 181 4.79 -2.68 -0.10
N LEU A 182 3.61 -3.08 -0.56
CA LEU A 182 3.13 -2.85 -1.91
C LEU A 182 1.78 -2.15 -1.88
N GLY A 183 1.55 -1.30 -2.88
CA GLY A 183 0.27 -0.68 -3.14
C GLY A 183 -0.05 -0.64 -4.63
N ALA A 184 -1.29 -0.96 -4.99
CA ALA A 184 -1.77 -1.00 -6.36
C ALA A 184 -2.74 0.16 -6.68
N GLY A 185 -3.35 0.13 -7.87
CA GLY A 185 -4.24 1.17 -8.40
C GLY A 185 -5.69 0.68 -8.54
N ASN A 186 -6.48 1.35 -9.37
CA ASN A 186 -7.90 0.98 -9.58
C ASN A 186 -8.10 -0.08 -10.68
N ASN A 187 -7.11 -0.94 -10.92
CA ASN A 187 -7.23 -1.99 -11.92
C ASN A 187 -7.03 -3.33 -11.24
N ASN A 188 -7.52 -4.38 -11.88
CA ASN A 188 -7.23 -5.76 -11.52
C ASN A 188 -5.71 -6.01 -11.57
N ASP A 189 -5.11 -6.02 -10.40
CA ASP A 189 -3.69 -6.09 -10.13
C ASP A 189 -3.32 -7.47 -9.57
N THR A 190 -2.04 -7.82 -9.65
CA THR A 190 -1.49 -9.06 -9.09
C THR A 190 -0.24 -8.73 -8.32
N LEU A 191 -0.35 -8.73 -7.00
CA LEU A 191 0.75 -8.37 -6.10
C LEU A 191 1.16 -9.58 -5.28
N THR A 192 2.47 -9.78 -5.15
CA THR A 192 3.04 -10.81 -4.28
C THR A 192 4.11 -10.18 -3.39
N GLY A 193 4.00 -10.40 -2.08
CA GLY A 193 5.00 -10.02 -1.10
C GLY A 193 6.26 -10.89 -1.16
N ASP A 194 6.99 -10.95 -0.05
CA ASP A 194 8.21 -11.75 0.11
C ASP A 194 8.12 -12.69 1.32
N ASP A 195 9.25 -13.10 1.90
CA ASP A 195 9.27 -13.98 3.08
C ASP A 195 9.23 -13.19 4.41
N ASN A 196 9.09 -11.86 4.35
CA ASN A 196 9.00 -10.98 5.52
C ASN A 196 7.56 -10.48 5.68
N ALA A 197 7.24 -9.97 6.87
CA ALA A 197 5.97 -9.27 7.10
C ALA A 197 5.82 -8.08 6.13
N ASN A 198 4.80 -8.17 5.28
CA ASN A 198 4.44 -7.17 4.28
C ASN A 198 3.10 -6.51 4.62
N VAL A 199 2.92 -5.30 4.10
CA VAL A 199 1.59 -4.71 3.92
C VAL A 199 1.30 -4.63 2.43
N ILE A 200 0.18 -5.22 2.00
CA ILE A 200 -0.26 -5.22 0.61
C ILE A 200 -1.64 -4.58 0.53
N ILE A 201 -1.82 -3.63 -0.39
CA ILE A 201 -3.08 -2.95 -0.65
C ILE A 201 -3.38 -3.08 -2.14
N GLY A 202 -4.40 -3.83 -2.52
CA GLY A 202 -4.84 -3.97 -3.92
C GLY A 202 -5.50 -2.69 -4.45
N ALA A 203 -6.18 -1.96 -3.58
CA ALA A 203 -6.86 -0.70 -3.86
C ALA A 203 -8.20 -0.87 -4.57
N GLY A 204 -8.28 -1.06 -5.88
CA GLY A 204 -9.60 -1.20 -6.49
C GLY A 204 -9.61 -2.04 -7.75
N GLY A 205 -10.72 -2.73 -7.98
CA GLY A 205 -10.85 -3.73 -9.04
C GLY A 205 -10.45 -5.11 -8.55
N ASP A 206 -10.80 -6.14 -9.32
CA ASP A 206 -10.66 -7.53 -8.86
C ASP A 206 -9.18 -7.96 -8.84
N ASP A 207 -8.58 -7.99 -7.67
CA ASP A 207 -7.16 -8.17 -7.45
C ASP A 207 -6.79 -9.62 -7.10
N THR A 208 -5.53 -9.97 -7.33
CA THR A 208 -4.94 -11.23 -6.88
C THR A 208 -3.74 -10.93 -5.98
N LEU A 209 -3.91 -11.12 -4.68
CA LEU A 209 -2.94 -10.73 -3.67
C LEU A 209 -2.35 -11.97 -2.99
N ASN A 210 -1.03 -12.00 -2.82
CA ASN A 210 -0.33 -13.05 -2.09
C ASN A 210 0.67 -12.44 -1.10
N GLY A 211 0.52 -12.71 0.20
CA GLY A 211 1.44 -12.22 1.23
C GLY A 211 2.82 -12.88 1.11
N GLY A 212 2.83 -14.21 1.04
CA GLY A 212 4.03 -15.00 0.84
C GLY A 212 4.40 -15.73 2.12
N GLY A 213 5.47 -15.30 2.78
CA GLY A 213 5.79 -15.77 4.12
C GLY A 213 5.97 -14.57 5.07
N GLY A 214 5.82 -14.79 6.37
CA GLY A 214 5.80 -13.69 7.32
C GLY A 214 4.38 -13.48 7.85
N ASN A 215 4.23 -12.50 8.72
CA ASN A 215 2.91 -12.16 9.27
C ASN A 215 2.44 -10.91 8.56
N ASP A 216 1.60 -11.08 7.56
CA ASP A 216 1.24 -10.06 6.59
C ASP A 216 -0.05 -9.33 6.98
N ILE A 217 -0.21 -8.12 6.45
CA ILE A 217 -1.48 -7.41 6.46
C ILE A 217 -1.89 -7.14 5.02
N ILE A 218 -3.00 -7.73 4.59
CA ILE A 218 -3.47 -7.62 3.21
C ILE A 218 -4.84 -6.97 3.21
N TYR A 219 -4.98 -5.90 2.42
CA TYR A 219 -6.24 -5.26 2.09
C TYR A 219 -6.52 -5.57 0.62
N GLY A 220 -7.65 -6.19 0.34
CA GLY A 220 -8.18 -6.40 -1.00
C GLY A 220 -8.29 -5.06 -1.71
N ASP A 221 -9.15 -4.20 -1.17
CA ASP A 221 -9.29 -2.84 -1.64
C ASP A 221 -8.58 -1.83 -0.71
N ASP A 222 -9.32 -1.28 0.24
CA ASP A 222 -9.12 0.06 0.74
C ASP A 222 -8.65 0.03 2.20
N HIS A 223 -7.55 0.71 2.55
CA HIS A 223 -7.14 0.79 3.96
C HIS A 223 -8.05 1.77 4.75
N LEU A 224 -9.23 1.29 5.16
CA LEU A 224 -10.32 2.10 5.74
C LEU A 224 -9.92 2.90 6.99
N SER A 225 -8.87 2.50 7.70
CA SER A 225 -8.38 3.20 8.88
C SER A 225 -7.51 4.44 8.55
N ASP A 226 -7.04 4.56 7.30
CA ASP A 226 -6.33 5.72 6.75
C ASP A 226 -6.86 6.08 5.37
N SER A 227 -8.13 6.53 5.33
CA SER A 227 -8.75 7.02 4.09
C SER A 227 -8.02 8.22 3.44
N SER A 228 -7.05 8.81 4.15
CA SER A 228 -6.23 9.92 3.65
C SER A 228 -4.93 9.48 3.00
N GLY A 229 -4.57 8.19 3.05
CA GLY A 229 -3.35 7.62 2.46
C GLY A 229 -2.05 8.10 3.08
N THR A 230 -2.08 8.66 4.29
CA THR A 230 -0.92 9.26 4.95
C THR A 230 0.09 8.25 5.52
N THR A 231 -0.21 6.96 5.41
CA THR A 231 0.63 5.86 5.88
C THR A 231 1.28 5.12 4.71
N TYR A 232 0.47 4.57 3.80
CA TYR A 232 0.96 3.74 2.69
C TYR A 232 0.74 4.35 1.30
N GLY A 233 0.26 5.59 1.24
CA GLY A 233 0.21 6.32 -0.01
C GLY A 233 -1.04 6.17 -0.88
N ILE A 234 -1.99 5.33 -0.47
CA ILE A 234 -3.23 5.06 -1.21
C ILE A 234 -4.40 5.74 -0.52
N ARG A 235 -5.18 6.53 -1.28
CA ARG A 235 -6.40 7.19 -0.77
C ARG A 235 -7.62 6.40 -1.21
N SER A 236 -8.57 6.23 -0.29
CA SER A 236 -9.93 5.73 -0.53
C SER A 236 -10.81 6.60 -1.43
N TYR A 237 -10.25 7.60 -2.10
CA TYR A 237 -10.99 8.50 -2.95
C TYR A 237 -11.00 7.98 -4.39
N GLY A 238 -12.17 7.53 -4.85
CA GLY A 238 -12.36 7.10 -6.24
C GLY A 238 -11.94 5.65 -6.49
N ILE A 239 -11.62 4.92 -5.43
CA ILE A 239 -11.53 3.46 -5.43
C ILE A 239 -12.94 2.88 -5.63
N THR A 240 -12.99 1.79 -6.39
CA THR A 240 -14.18 0.98 -6.59
C THR A 240 -13.84 -0.41 -6.15
N ASP A 241 -14.52 -0.84 -5.09
CA ASP A 241 -14.36 -2.15 -4.48
C ASP A 241 -14.49 -3.29 -5.53
N GLY A 242 -13.67 -4.32 -5.39
CA GLY A 242 -13.47 -5.41 -6.36
C GLY A 242 -13.70 -6.81 -5.79
N ASP A 243 -13.92 -7.80 -6.66
CA ASP A 243 -14.05 -9.20 -6.19
C ASP A 243 -12.65 -9.84 -6.05
N ASP A 244 -12.06 -9.84 -4.85
CA ASP A 244 -10.63 -10.15 -4.70
C ASP A 244 -10.33 -11.62 -4.44
N THR A 245 -9.13 -12.04 -4.86
CA THR A 245 -8.54 -13.33 -4.47
C THR A 245 -7.29 -13.11 -3.63
N ILE A 246 -7.39 -13.41 -2.34
CA ILE A 246 -6.33 -13.12 -1.37
C ILE A 246 -5.80 -14.41 -0.76
N ASN A 247 -4.47 -14.58 -0.80
CA ASN A 247 -3.75 -15.65 -0.10
C ASN A 247 -2.72 -15.05 0.87
N GLY A 248 -2.87 -15.26 2.19
CA GLY A 248 -1.91 -14.80 3.19
C GLY A 248 -0.55 -15.47 3.00
N GLY A 249 -0.55 -16.81 3.02
CA GLY A 249 0.61 -17.61 2.72
C GLY A 249 1.07 -18.37 3.96
N ALA A 250 2.21 -18.02 4.54
CA ALA A 250 2.73 -18.69 5.72
C ALA A 250 3.10 -17.70 6.83
N GLY A 251 2.47 -17.84 7.99
CA GLY A 251 2.64 -16.97 9.15
C GLY A 251 1.26 -16.60 9.69
N ASP A 252 1.20 -15.74 10.70
CA ASP A 252 -0.09 -15.34 11.27
C ASP A 252 -0.55 -14.04 10.59
N ASP A 253 -1.39 -14.18 9.56
CA ASP A 253 -1.77 -13.11 8.65
C ASP A 253 -3.06 -12.39 9.07
N THR A 254 -3.21 -11.14 8.65
CA THR A 254 -4.45 -10.36 8.79
C THR A 254 -4.95 -9.95 7.42
N ILE A 255 -6.13 -10.43 7.04
CA ILE A 255 -6.71 -10.24 5.71
C ILE A 255 -8.03 -9.49 5.83
N TYR A 256 -8.17 -8.44 5.03
CA TYR A 256 -9.40 -7.67 4.81
C TYR A 256 -9.78 -7.80 3.34
N GLY A 257 -10.97 -8.33 3.04
CA GLY A 257 -11.55 -8.31 1.69
C GLY A 257 -12.10 -6.92 1.34
N ASP A 258 -12.78 -6.32 2.31
CA ASP A 258 -13.43 -5.00 2.26
C ASP A 258 -14.77 -4.99 1.51
N GLY A 259 -14.84 -4.76 0.21
CA GLY A 259 -16.11 -4.76 -0.51
C GLY A 259 -16.00 -5.58 -1.79
N GLY A 260 -17.08 -6.24 -2.20
CA GLY A 260 -17.01 -7.20 -3.31
C GLY A 260 -17.18 -8.62 -2.83
N ASP A 261 -17.31 -9.56 -3.75
CA ASP A 261 -17.46 -10.99 -3.43
C ASP A 261 -16.07 -11.64 -3.34
N ASP A 262 -15.47 -11.65 -2.15
CA ASP A 262 -14.06 -12.00 -1.98
C ASP A 262 -13.80 -13.50 -1.76
N THR A 263 -12.62 -13.97 -2.15
CA THR A 263 -12.09 -15.30 -1.79
C THR A 263 -10.82 -15.14 -0.97
N LEU A 264 -10.90 -15.48 0.32
CA LEU A 264 -9.86 -15.24 1.30
C LEU A 264 -9.26 -16.56 1.80
N ASP A 265 -7.94 -16.67 1.80
CA ASP A 265 -7.20 -17.89 2.17
C ASP A 265 -5.94 -17.53 2.97
N GLY A 266 -5.96 -17.68 4.29
CA GLY A 266 -4.86 -17.30 5.17
C GLY A 266 -3.63 -18.15 4.94
N GLY A 267 -3.84 -19.43 4.61
CA GLY A 267 -2.77 -20.37 4.41
C GLY A 267 -2.33 -20.98 5.73
N ALA A 268 -1.02 -21.12 5.94
CA ALA A 268 -0.49 -21.83 7.10
C ALA A 268 -0.19 -20.87 8.24
N GLY A 269 -0.90 -20.99 9.36
CA GLY A 269 -0.70 -20.11 10.50
C GLY A 269 -1.95 -19.97 11.35
N ALA A 270 -1.99 -18.95 12.19
CA ALA A 270 -3.20 -18.55 12.90
C ALA A 270 -3.72 -17.23 12.33
N ASP A 271 -4.53 -17.33 11.28
CA ASP A 271 -4.89 -16.17 10.47
C ASP A 271 -6.16 -15.47 10.95
N THR A 272 -6.31 -14.20 10.59
CA THR A 272 -7.52 -13.41 10.88
C THR A 272 -8.12 -12.86 9.59
N TYR A 273 -9.39 -13.19 9.34
CA TYR A 273 -10.15 -12.72 8.20
C TYR A 273 -11.22 -11.70 8.60
N THR A 274 -11.40 -10.70 7.75
CA THR A 274 -12.56 -9.82 7.71
C THR A 274 -13.02 -9.79 6.25
N GLY A 275 -14.20 -10.32 5.96
CA GLY A 275 -14.74 -10.35 4.59
C GLY A 275 -15.17 -8.95 4.16
N GLY A 276 -16.04 -8.34 4.98
CA GLY A 276 -16.58 -7.03 4.72
C GLY A 276 -17.96 -7.12 4.05
N ALA A 277 -18.13 -6.45 2.92
CA ALA A 277 -19.41 -6.30 2.24
C ALA A 277 -19.45 -7.05 0.92
N GLY A 278 -20.13 -8.18 0.90
CA GLY A 278 -20.36 -8.96 -0.32
C GLY A 278 -20.73 -10.38 0.04
N ILE A 279 -20.55 -11.32 -0.89
CA ILE A 279 -20.62 -12.76 -0.62
C ILE A 279 -19.20 -13.28 -0.53
N ASP A 280 -18.70 -13.40 0.69
CA ASP A 280 -17.30 -13.74 0.92
C ASP A 280 -17.10 -15.25 1.12
N VAL A 281 -15.95 -15.74 0.69
CA VAL A 281 -15.52 -17.14 0.83
C VAL A 281 -14.26 -17.21 1.69
N PHE A 282 -14.41 -17.66 2.93
CA PHE A 282 -13.29 -17.91 3.84
C PHE A 282 -12.80 -19.36 3.67
N THR A 283 -11.63 -19.51 3.07
CA THR A 283 -11.06 -20.81 2.70
C THR A 283 -10.45 -21.52 3.90
N ILE A 284 -10.74 -22.81 4.02
CA ILE A 284 -10.10 -23.72 4.96
C ILE A 284 -9.50 -24.92 4.22
N LYS A 285 -8.30 -25.34 4.64
CA LYS A 285 -7.63 -26.55 4.15
C LYS A 285 -7.08 -27.37 5.30
N ALA A 286 -6.75 -28.63 5.01
CA ALA A 286 -6.05 -29.46 5.97
C ALA A 286 -4.59 -28.98 6.13
N ASN A 287 -4.13 -28.93 7.37
CA ASN A 287 -2.82 -28.48 7.85
C ASN A 287 -2.57 -26.96 7.78
N ASP A 288 -3.59 -26.17 7.49
CA ASP A 288 -3.52 -24.70 7.51
C ASP A 288 -3.72 -24.19 8.95
N GLY A 289 -4.59 -24.86 9.72
CA GLY A 289 -4.85 -24.54 11.13
C GLY A 289 -4.01 -25.32 12.16
N GLY A 290 -4.46 -25.28 13.42
CA GLY A 290 -3.63 -25.60 14.58
C GLY A 290 -4.05 -26.82 15.40
N ALA A 291 -3.12 -27.35 16.19
CA ALA A 291 -3.39 -28.44 17.14
C ALA A 291 -4.20 -28.01 18.38
N SER A 292 -4.37 -26.69 18.58
CA SER A 292 -5.17 -26.09 19.63
C SER A 292 -6.00 -24.95 19.06
N ILE A 293 -7.07 -24.59 19.76
CA ILE A 293 -7.99 -23.52 19.34
C ILE A 293 -7.32 -22.15 19.09
N SER A 294 -6.17 -21.87 19.72
CA SER A 294 -5.42 -20.64 19.50
C SER A 294 -4.60 -20.62 18.21
N GLY A 295 -4.50 -21.73 17.51
CA GLY A 295 -3.91 -21.82 16.18
C GLY A 295 -4.95 -22.08 15.11
N ALA A 296 -6.23 -21.89 15.42
CA ALA A 296 -7.27 -21.87 14.40
C ALA A 296 -7.32 -20.47 13.79
N ASP A 297 -7.71 -20.38 12.53
CA ASP A 297 -8.01 -19.09 11.93
C ASP A 297 -9.24 -18.47 12.58
N VAL A 298 -9.44 -17.17 12.37
CA VAL A 298 -10.56 -16.41 12.92
C VAL A 298 -11.23 -15.62 11.83
N VAL A 299 -12.50 -15.92 11.54
CA VAL A 299 -13.38 -15.06 10.73
C VAL A 299 -14.11 -14.11 11.67
N THR A 300 -13.96 -12.80 11.47
CA THR A 300 -14.41 -11.79 12.43
C THR A 300 -15.84 -11.29 12.22
N ASP A 301 -16.37 -11.38 11.00
CA ASP A 301 -17.60 -10.69 10.57
C ASP A 301 -18.59 -11.53 9.75
N PHE A 302 -18.42 -12.86 9.70
CA PHE A 302 -19.27 -13.80 8.97
C PHE A 302 -20.79 -13.49 9.06
N ASP A 303 -21.43 -13.29 7.91
CA ASP A 303 -22.87 -13.04 7.76
C ASP A 303 -23.63 -14.30 7.27
N ASP A 304 -24.44 -14.88 8.16
CA ASP A 304 -25.27 -16.07 7.89
C ASP A 304 -26.26 -15.83 6.75
N GLY A 305 -26.20 -16.70 5.74
CA GLY A 305 -27.03 -16.63 4.54
C GLY A 305 -26.46 -15.77 3.42
N THR A 306 -25.31 -15.13 3.65
CA THR A 306 -24.53 -14.40 2.64
C THR A 306 -23.19 -15.11 2.42
N ASP A 307 -22.35 -15.19 3.47
CA ASP A 307 -20.98 -15.69 3.37
C ASP A 307 -20.88 -17.22 3.39
N LEU A 308 -19.73 -17.72 2.96
CA LEU A 308 -19.42 -19.14 2.88
C LEU A 308 -18.06 -19.48 3.50
N ILE A 309 -18.01 -20.65 4.13
CA ILE A 309 -16.76 -21.34 4.43
C ILE A 309 -16.39 -22.23 3.24
N GLY A 310 -15.33 -21.83 2.53
CA GLY A 310 -14.78 -22.54 1.38
C GLY A 310 -13.93 -23.73 1.80
N MET A 311 -14.34 -24.96 1.46
CA MET A 311 -13.63 -26.18 1.78
C MET A 311 -12.74 -26.60 0.60
N SER A 312 -11.44 -26.30 0.66
CA SER A 312 -10.49 -26.71 -0.37
C SER A 312 -9.84 -28.05 -0.01
N GLY A 313 -10.14 -29.07 -0.81
CA GLY A 313 -9.68 -30.45 -0.58
C GLY A 313 -10.32 -31.15 0.63
N LEU A 314 -11.38 -30.58 1.21
CA LEU A 314 -12.14 -31.12 2.34
C LEU A 314 -13.59 -31.44 1.94
N GLU A 315 -14.20 -32.39 2.64
CA GLU A 315 -15.65 -32.63 2.57
C GLU A 315 -16.31 -32.22 3.89
N TYR A 316 -17.54 -31.70 3.85
CA TYR A 316 -18.29 -31.38 5.07
C TYR A 316 -18.42 -32.58 6.03
N SER A 317 -18.46 -33.80 5.49
CA SER A 317 -18.49 -35.05 6.26
C SER A 317 -17.25 -35.27 7.14
N GLN A 318 -16.15 -34.59 6.82
CA GLN A 318 -14.88 -34.64 7.54
C GLN A 318 -14.81 -33.57 8.65
N LEU A 319 -15.78 -32.65 8.73
CA LEU A 319 -15.77 -31.55 9.68
C LEU A 319 -16.57 -31.87 10.94
N THR A 320 -16.05 -31.41 12.07
CA THR A 320 -16.79 -31.28 13.33
C THR A 320 -17.06 -29.80 13.55
N VAL A 321 -18.33 -29.40 13.46
CA VAL A 321 -18.80 -28.03 13.68
C VAL A 321 -19.54 -27.98 15.02
N GLU A 322 -19.05 -27.19 15.96
CA GLU A 322 -19.61 -27.13 17.32
C GLU A 322 -19.59 -25.72 17.90
N GLN A 323 -20.44 -25.45 18.89
CA GLN A 323 -20.31 -24.24 19.68
C GLN A 323 -19.07 -24.36 20.56
N GLY A 324 -18.25 -23.31 20.61
CA GLY A 324 -17.12 -23.22 21.51
C GLY A 324 -17.55 -23.27 22.98
N THR A 325 -16.55 -23.34 23.86
CA THR A 325 -16.76 -23.42 25.32
C THR A 325 -15.81 -22.49 26.05
N GLY A 326 -16.11 -22.20 27.33
CA GLY A 326 -15.28 -21.30 28.13
C GLY A 326 -15.20 -19.91 27.51
N ASP A 327 -13.98 -19.42 27.29
CA ASP A 327 -13.72 -18.10 26.69
C ASP A 327 -14.17 -18.03 25.22
N TYR A 328 -14.36 -19.18 24.55
CA TYR A 328 -14.81 -19.29 23.16
C TYR A 328 -16.32 -19.60 23.05
N ALA A 329 -17.08 -19.48 24.13
CA ALA A 329 -18.50 -19.87 24.17
C ALA A 329 -19.40 -19.09 23.19
N ASN A 330 -18.94 -17.93 22.71
CA ASN A 330 -19.65 -17.09 21.75
C ASN A 330 -19.20 -17.34 20.30
N HIS A 331 -18.40 -18.37 20.03
CA HIS A 331 -17.85 -18.65 18.69
C HIS A 331 -18.26 -20.05 18.22
N VAL A 332 -18.43 -20.22 16.92
CA VAL A 332 -18.50 -21.56 16.31
C VAL A 332 -17.09 -22.02 16.00
N VAL A 333 -16.79 -23.28 16.33
CA VAL A 333 -15.49 -23.92 16.12
C VAL A 333 -15.65 -24.98 15.05
N VAL A 334 -14.82 -24.90 14.00
CA VAL A 334 -14.74 -25.90 12.93
C VAL A 334 -13.43 -26.65 13.06
N LYS A 335 -13.52 -27.99 13.12
CA LYS A 335 -12.37 -28.89 13.25
C LYS A 335 -12.38 -29.94 12.15
N LYS A 336 -11.19 -30.43 11.80
CA LYS A 336 -11.05 -31.68 11.04
C LYS A 336 -11.22 -32.88 11.98
N THR A 337 -12.19 -33.74 11.70
CA THR A 337 -12.70 -34.75 12.65
C THR A 337 -11.70 -35.86 12.98
N ASP A 338 -10.94 -36.33 12.00
CA ASP A 338 -10.01 -37.46 12.15
C ASP A 338 -8.70 -37.06 12.83
N THR A 339 -8.21 -35.83 12.62
CA THR A 339 -6.98 -35.30 13.20
C THR A 339 -7.22 -34.51 14.48
N GLY A 340 -8.41 -33.91 14.64
CA GLY A 340 -8.71 -32.98 15.73
C GLY A 340 -8.10 -31.59 15.54
N GLU A 341 -7.57 -31.31 14.35
CA GLU A 341 -7.07 -30.00 13.94
C GLU A 341 -8.18 -28.95 13.99
N PHE A 342 -7.87 -27.78 14.56
CA PHE A 342 -8.77 -26.64 14.57
C PHE A 342 -8.51 -25.81 13.32
N LEU A 343 -9.51 -25.74 12.45
CA LEU A 343 -9.41 -25.07 11.16
C LEU A 343 -9.75 -23.58 11.30
N VAL A 344 -10.97 -23.29 11.76
CA VAL A 344 -11.45 -21.91 11.85
C VAL A 344 -12.41 -21.71 13.02
N LEU A 345 -12.37 -20.51 13.57
CA LEU A 345 -13.32 -19.92 14.51
C LEU A 345 -14.16 -18.89 13.77
N ILE A 346 -15.48 -19.10 13.77
CA ILE A 346 -16.42 -18.09 13.30
C ILE A 346 -16.79 -17.24 14.52
N GLN A 347 -16.26 -16.03 14.56
CA GLN A 347 -16.33 -15.15 15.72
C GLN A 347 -17.78 -14.68 15.95
N ASN A 348 -18.14 -14.51 17.22
CA ASN A 348 -19.44 -14.02 17.68
C ASN A 348 -20.68 -14.71 17.10
N THR A 349 -20.54 -15.93 16.57
CA THR A 349 -21.62 -16.66 15.92
C THR A 349 -22.19 -17.79 16.80
N SER A 350 -23.51 -17.96 16.73
CA SER A 350 -24.23 -19.08 17.36
C SER A 350 -24.27 -20.27 16.42
N LEU A 351 -24.03 -21.48 16.92
CA LEU A 351 -24.14 -22.72 16.14
C LEU A 351 -25.51 -22.89 15.47
N SER A 352 -26.56 -22.30 16.03
CA SER A 352 -27.91 -22.34 15.42
C SER A 352 -28.02 -21.60 14.09
N SER A 353 -27.07 -20.71 13.80
CA SER A 353 -26.96 -19.92 12.58
C SER A 353 -25.98 -20.53 11.58
N ILE A 354 -25.42 -21.72 11.88
CA ILE A 354 -24.51 -22.42 10.99
C ILE A 354 -25.12 -23.76 10.60
N SER A 355 -25.08 -24.04 9.31
CA SER A 355 -25.69 -25.18 8.65
C SER A 355 -24.77 -25.70 7.55
N ASN A 356 -25.16 -26.80 6.90
CA ASN A 356 -24.43 -27.31 5.74
C ASN A 356 -24.48 -26.37 4.52
N ALA A 357 -25.38 -25.38 4.49
CA ALA A 357 -25.49 -24.43 3.38
C ALA A 357 -24.35 -23.41 3.40
N ASP A 358 -23.79 -23.15 4.58
CA ASP A 358 -22.70 -22.20 4.82
C ASP A 358 -21.32 -22.77 4.46
N PHE A 359 -21.27 -24.01 3.96
CA PHE A 359 -20.04 -24.67 3.57
C PHE A 359 -20.12 -25.09 2.10
N SER A 360 -19.16 -24.63 1.31
CA SER A 360 -19.07 -24.93 -0.12
C SER A 360 -17.76 -25.64 -0.45
N ALA A 361 -17.78 -26.59 -1.37
CA ALA A 361 -16.54 -27.16 -1.92
C ALA A 361 -16.04 -26.24 -3.04
N ILE A 362 -14.74 -25.89 -3.00
CA ILE A 362 -14.11 -24.97 -3.96
C ILE A 362 -12.94 -25.61 -4.69
#